data_AF-A0A7C2Y7H2-F1
#
_entry.id   AF-A0A7C2Y7H2-F1
#
_cell.length_a   1.000
_cell.length_b   1.000
_cell.length_c   1.000
_cell.angle_alpha   90.00
_cell.angle_beta   90.00
_cell.angle_gamma   90.00
#
_symmetry.space_group_name_H-M   'P 1'
#
loop_
_entity.id
_entity.type
_entity.pdbx_description
1 polymer ?
#
loop_
_entity_poly.entity_id
_entity_poly.type
_entity_poly.pdbx_seq_one_letter_code
_entity_poly.pdbx_strand_id
1 'polypeptide(L)'
;MKTTLNKIFLLFVIAAFGSFGCDNLLDVDNPNSVLEENLGDPAAANAIASGALSTTARAVGYCLAPYTVTTDEAIWIGSRDAWNQLDRGFLADFNNEFVDASWPFITEARYTCDNAISLLNNFKSANTLKDPKNLVKAYLYSAVTRLTIGDMFDDFVYSNKRE
;
A
#
# COMPACT_ATOMS: atom_id res chain seq x y z
N MET A 1 23.76 47.18 -38.45
CA MET A 1 23.42 47.47 -37.03
C MET A 1 21.96 47.17 -36.67
N LYS A 2 20.96 47.50 -37.51
CA LYS A 2 19.54 47.18 -37.25
C LYS A 2 19.21 45.67 -37.21
N THR A 3 19.89 44.85 -38.02
CA THR A 3 19.66 43.40 -38.12
C THR A 3 20.18 42.61 -36.92
N THR A 4 21.27 43.04 -36.29
CA THR A 4 21.81 42.43 -35.06
C THR A 4 20.97 42.78 -33.84
N LEU A 5 20.45 44.01 -33.77
CA LEU A 5 19.57 44.45 -32.68
C LEU A 5 18.23 43.68 -32.68
N ASN A 6 17.65 43.41 -33.85
CA ASN A 6 16.44 42.60 -33.98
C ASN A 6 16.65 41.13 -33.60
N LYS A 7 17.83 40.56 -33.86
CA LYS A 7 18.17 39.19 -33.46
C LYS A 7 18.33 39.05 -31.94
N ILE A 8 18.96 40.04 -31.30
CA ILE A 8 19.11 40.08 -29.84
C ILE A 8 17.75 40.26 -29.16
N PHE A 9 16.89 41.13 -29.69
CA PHE A 9 15.52 41.31 -29.19
C PHE A 9 14.68 40.04 -29.34
N LEU A 10 14.78 39.33 -30.47
CA LEU A 10 14.07 38.06 -30.69
C LEU A 10 14.55 36.95 -29.74
N LEU A 11 15.86 36.87 -29.49
CA LEU A 11 16.44 35.95 -28.50
C LEU A 11 15.97 36.27 -27.08
N PHE A 12 15.82 37.55 -26.74
CA PHE A 12 15.32 37.98 -25.44
C PHE A 12 13.84 37.63 -25.25
N VAL A 13 13.02 37.78 -26.29
CA VAL A 13 11.59 37.40 -26.27
C VAL A 13 11.44 35.88 -26.15
N ILE A 14 12.24 35.09 -26.86
CA ILE A 14 12.21 33.62 -26.76
C ILE A 14 12.69 33.15 -25.37
N ALA A 15 13.73 33.76 -24.81
CA ALA A 15 14.20 33.44 -23.46
C ALA A 15 13.17 33.84 -22.38
N ALA A 16 12.46 34.96 -22.57
CA ALA A 16 11.38 35.37 -21.68
C ALA A 16 10.18 34.42 -21.78
N PHE A 17 9.78 33.98 -22.99
CA PHE A 17 8.67 33.03 -23.13
C PHE A 17 9.03 31.59 -22.69
N GLY A 18 10.30 31.19 -22.78
CA GLY A 18 10.77 29.89 -22.30
C GLY A 18 10.85 29.76 -20.78
N SER A 19 10.84 30.87 -20.04
CA SER A 19 10.97 30.87 -18.57
C SER A 19 9.65 30.92 -17.80
N PHE A 20 8.51 31.16 -18.47
CA PHE A 20 7.18 31.18 -17.84
C PHE A 20 6.29 29.97 -18.23
N GLY A 21 6.82 29.00 -18.99
CA GLY A 21 5.99 28.07 -19.77
C GLY A 21 5.87 26.62 -19.30
N CYS A 22 6.64 26.14 -18.31
CA CYS A 22 6.71 24.68 -18.05
C CYS A 22 6.39 24.19 -16.64
N ASP A 23 6.40 25.02 -15.60
CA ASP A 23 6.23 24.48 -14.23
C ASP A 23 4.78 24.16 -13.86
N ASN A 24 3.78 24.82 -14.47
CA ASN A 24 2.36 24.63 -14.13
C ASN A 24 1.49 24.11 -15.29
N LEU A 25 2.07 23.77 -16.44
CA LEU A 25 1.29 23.36 -17.62
C LEU A 25 0.73 21.93 -17.49
N LEU A 26 1.39 21.08 -16.69
CA LEU A 26 0.98 19.70 -16.43
C LEU A 26 0.50 19.47 -15.00
N ASP A 27 0.51 20.51 -14.16
CA ASP A 27 0.02 20.45 -12.78
C ASP A 27 -1.49 20.67 -12.78
N VAL A 28 -2.22 19.61 -13.12
CA VAL A 28 -3.69 19.60 -13.12
C VAL A 28 -4.15 19.15 -11.73
N ASP A 29 -4.54 20.13 -10.91
CA ASP A 29 -5.13 19.88 -9.59
C ASP A 29 -6.45 19.13 -9.75
N ASN A 30 -6.43 17.82 -9.45
CA ASN A 30 -7.64 17.04 -9.30
C ASN A 30 -8.19 17.25 -7.88
N PRO A 31 -9.36 17.90 -7.71
CA PRO A 31 -9.91 18.21 -6.39
C PRO A 31 -10.30 16.96 -5.58
N ASN A 32 -10.37 15.79 -6.22
CA ASN A 32 -10.62 14.51 -5.56
C ASN A 32 -9.35 13.67 -5.36
N SER A 33 -8.16 14.23 -5.61
CA SER A 33 -6.90 13.53 -5.41
C SER A 33 -6.56 13.45 -3.93
N VAL A 34 -6.37 12.24 -3.40
CA VAL A 34 -5.82 12.02 -2.07
C VAL A 34 -4.32 11.81 -2.23
N LEU A 35 -3.56 12.88 -2.00
CA LEU A 35 -2.11 12.87 -2.07
C LEU A 35 -1.50 12.32 -0.76
N GLU A 36 -0.25 11.87 -0.83
CA GLU A 36 0.47 11.35 0.35
C GLU A 36 0.65 12.43 1.43
N GLU A 37 0.83 13.70 1.03
CA GLU A 37 0.89 14.84 1.95
C GLU A 37 -0.38 15.01 2.80
N ASN A 38 -1.54 14.61 2.27
CA ASN A 38 -2.82 14.67 3.00
C ASN A 38 -2.86 13.65 4.16
N LEU A 39 -1.99 12.64 4.14
CA LEU A 39 -1.83 11.72 5.27
C LEU A 39 -1.13 12.37 6.46
N GLY A 40 -0.56 13.57 6.30
CA GLY A 40 0.00 14.39 7.37
C GLY A 40 -1.04 15.17 8.18
N ASP A 41 -2.30 15.24 7.72
CA ASP A 41 -3.38 15.88 8.47
C ASP A 41 -3.90 14.95 9.59
N PRO A 42 -3.90 15.38 10.86
CA PRO A 42 -4.49 14.61 11.97
C PRO A 42 -5.95 14.21 11.76
N ALA A 43 -6.71 14.91 10.90
CA ALA A 43 -8.06 14.51 10.50
C ALA A 43 -8.10 13.15 9.78
N ALA A 44 -7.02 12.78 9.09
CA ALA A 44 -6.90 11.50 8.40
C ALA A 44 -6.63 10.31 9.35
N ALA A 45 -6.37 10.55 10.64
CA ALA A 45 -5.96 9.50 11.59
C ALA A 45 -6.91 8.28 11.64
N ASN A 46 -8.23 8.51 11.56
CA ASN A 46 -9.20 7.42 11.54
C ASN A 46 -9.18 6.64 10.22
N ALA A 47 -9.05 7.35 9.09
CA ALA A 47 -8.93 6.74 7.77
C ALA A 47 -7.66 5.90 7.65
N ILE A 48 -6.53 6.40 8.19
CA ILE A 48 -5.25 5.67 8.25
C ILE A 48 -5.41 4.36 9.04
N ALA A 49 -6.00 4.40 10.23
CA ALA A 49 -6.22 3.19 11.04
C ALA A 49 -7.21 2.22 10.37
N SER A 50 -8.23 2.73 9.67
CA SER A 50 -9.20 1.91 8.94
C SER A 50 -8.62 1.30 7.67
N GLY A 51 -7.69 2.00 7.00
CA GLY A 51 -6.91 1.45 5.89
C GLY A 51 -6.08 0.25 6.33
N ALA A 52 -5.41 0.36 7.48
CA ALA A 52 -4.67 -0.76 8.09
C ALA A 52 -5.58 -1.95 8.44
N LEU A 53 -6.80 -1.70 8.94
CA LEU A 53 -7.78 -2.76 9.16
C LEU A 53 -8.15 -3.46 7.84
N SER A 54 -8.50 -2.68 6.82
CA SER A 54 -8.99 -3.20 5.54
C SER A 54 -7.95 -4.07 4.83
N THR A 55 -6.69 -3.62 4.80
CA THR A 55 -5.59 -4.40 4.22
C THR A 55 -5.32 -5.67 5.01
N THR A 56 -5.33 -5.60 6.35
CA THR A 56 -5.15 -6.76 7.23
C THR A 56 -6.27 -7.78 7.03
N ALA A 57 -7.53 -7.35 7.06
CA ALA A 57 -8.68 -8.24 6.91
C ALA A 57 -8.67 -8.95 5.55
N ARG A 58 -8.35 -8.22 4.47
CA ARG A 58 -8.19 -8.80 3.14
C ARG A 58 -7.06 -9.84 3.12
N ALA A 59 -5.89 -9.49 3.62
CA ALA A 59 -4.73 -10.38 3.62
C ALA A 59 -5.00 -11.68 4.39
N VAL A 60 -5.55 -11.57 5.60
CA VAL A 60 -5.95 -12.73 6.42
C VAL A 60 -6.97 -13.60 5.67
N GLY A 61 -7.96 -12.99 5.02
CA GLY A 61 -8.93 -13.73 4.20
C GLY A 61 -8.28 -14.52 3.06
N TYR A 62 -7.30 -13.93 2.37
CA TYR A 62 -6.55 -14.61 1.31
C TYR A 62 -5.63 -15.73 1.83
N CYS A 63 -5.09 -15.62 3.05
CA CYS A 63 -4.32 -16.71 3.66
C CYS A 63 -5.22 -17.85 4.13
N LEU A 64 -6.38 -17.54 4.74
CA LEU A 64 -7.28 -18.55 5.30
C LEU A 64 -8.00 -19.37 4.24
N ALA A 65 -8.23 -18.82 3.04
CA ALA A 65 -8.93 -19.55 1.97
C ALA A 65 -8.21 -20.84 1.52
N PRO A 66 -6.92 -20.82 1.09
CA PRO A 66 -6.17 -22.05 0.80
C PRO A 66 -6.00 -22.93 2.03
N TYR A 67 -5.71 -22.34 3.19
CA TYR A 67 -5.60 -23.09 4.45
C TYR A 67 -6.84 -23.94 4.74
N THR A 68 -8.03 -23.35 4.62
CA THR A 68 -9.30 -24.04 4.91
C THR A 68 -9.55 -25.21 3.96
N VAL A 69 -9.22 -25.08 2.68
CA VAL A 69 -9.40 -26.16 1.68
C VAL A 69 -8.38 -27.29 1.88
N THR A 70 -7.22 -27.00 2.47
CA THR A 70 -6.16 -27.99 2.68
C THR A 70 -6.29 -28.76 3.98
N THR A 71 -7.23 -28.37 4.83
CA THR A 71 -7.56 -29.03 6.11
C THR A 71 -8.85 -29.84 5.95
N ASP A 72 -9.19 -30.65 6.95
CA ASP A 72 -10.43 -31.43 6.98
C ASP A 72 -11.70 -30.61 7.32
N GLU A 73 -11.57 -29.28 7.43
CA GLU A 73 -12.66 -28.35 7.78
C GLU A 73 -13.57 -28.00 6.60
N ALA A 74 -13.07 -28.12 5.36
CA ALA A 74 -13.85 -27.87 4.15
C ALA A 74 -13.52 -28.86 3.05
N ILE A 75 -14.47 -29.02 2.13
CA ILE A 75 -14.30 -29.79 0.90
C ILE A 75 -14.49 -28.84 -0.26
N TRP A 76 -13.54 -28.84 -1.20
CA TRP A 76 -13.68 -28.03 -2.40
C TRP A 76 -14.68 -28.65 -3.39
N ILE A 77 -15.57 -27.80 -3.94
CA ILE A 77 -16.52 -28.19 -4.99
C ILE A 77 -16.43 -27.15 -6.10
N GLY A 78 -16.08 -27.58 -7.32
CA GLY A 78 -16.02 -26.69 -8.48
C GLY A 78 -15.30 -27.31 -9.67
N SER A 79 -15.01 -26.47 -10.67
CA SER A 79 -14.27 -26.85 -11.89
C SER A 79 -12.85 -26.29 -11.95
N ARG A 80 -12.47 -25.40 -11.03
CA ARG A 80 -11.15 -24.74 -10.99
C ARG A 80 -10.08 -25.66 -10.40
N ASP A 81 -9.24 -26.23 -11.27
CA ASP A 81 -8.29 -27.29 -10.92
C ASP A 81 -7.30 -26.92 -9.80
N ALA A 82 -6.80 -25.69 -9.73
CA ALA A 82 -5.85 -25.29 -8.69
C ALA A 82 -6.41 -25.44 -7.26
N TRP A 83 -7.73 -25.29 -7.05
CA TRP A 83 -8.34 -25.58 -5.74
C TRP A 83 -8.49 -27.09 -5.47
N ASN A 84 -8.80 -27.88 -6.51
CA ASN A 84 -8.81 -29.35 -6.41
C ASN A 84 -7.46 -29.92 -6.01
N GLN A 85 -6.38 -29.31 -6.50
CA GLN A 85 -5.01 -29.69 -6.15
C GLN A 85 -4.75 -29.48 -4.66
N LEU A 86 -5.20 -28.35 -4.10
CA LEU A 86 -5.09 -28.06 -2.67
C LEU A 86 -5.91 -29.04 -1.81
N ASP A 87 -7.15 -29.35 -2.22
CA ASP A 87 -8.05 -30.32 -1.56
C ASP A 87 -7.45 -31.74 -1.53
N ARG A 88 -6.61 -32.05 -2.52
CA ARG A 88 -5.87 -33.32 -2.62
C ARG A 88 -4.49 -33.30 -1.93
N GLY A 89 -4.12 -32.19 -1.31
CA GLY A 89 -2.87 -32.04 -0.57
C GLY A 89 -1.64 -31.66 -1.40
N PHE A 90 -1.80 -31.19 -2.65
CA PHE A 90 -0.69 -30.72 -3.48
C PHE A 90 -0.27 -29.28 -3.10
N LEU A 91 0.25 -29.10 -1.89
CA LEU A 91 0.66 -27.81 -1.32
C LEU A 91 1.99 -27.27 -1.85
N ALA A 92 2.88 -28.17 -2.29
CA ALA A 92 4.25 -27.83 -2.70
C ALA A 92 4.38 -27.51 -4.21
N ASP A 93 3.28 -27.49 -4.96
CA ASP A 93 3.33 -27.13 -6.37
C ASP A 93 3.42 -25.61 -6.53
N PHE A 94 4.60 -25.14 -6.94
CA PHE A 94 4.86 -23.73 -7.19
C PHE A 94 4.06 -23.16 -8.38
N ASN A 95 3.48 -24.02 -9.24
CA ASN A 95 2.61 -23.58 -10.33
C ASN A 95 1.16 -23.36 -9.88
N ASN A 96 0.83 -23.76 -8.65
CA ASN A 96 -0.49 -23.54 -8.09
C ASN A 96 -0.67 -22.06 -7.76
N GLU A 97 -1.61 -21.43 -8.44
CA GLU A 97 -1.88 -19.99 -8.35
C GLU A 97 -2.29 -19.50 -6.95
N PHE A 98 -2.61 -20.37 -6.00
CA PHE A 98 -3.08 -19.99 -4.67
C PHE A 98 -2.05 -20.15 -3.57
N VAL A 99 -0.95 -20.88 -3.84
CA VAL A 99 0.11 -21.12 -2.85
C VAL A 99 0.85 -19.82 -2.53
N ASP A 100 1.05 -18.94 -3.51
CA ASP A 100 1.72 -17.64 -3.35
C ASP A 100 0.79 -16.41 -3.51
N ALA A 101 -0.46 -16.59 -3.95
CA ALA A 101 -1.39 -15.47 -4.17
C ALA A 101 -1.64 -14.59 -2.94
N SER A 102 -1.49 -15.14 -1.74
CA SER A 102 -1.67 -14.40 -0.49
C SER A 102 -0.48 -13.49 -0.16
N TRP A 103 0.71 -13.78 -0.69
CA TRP A 103 1.95 -13.05 -0.45
C TRP A 103 1.88 -11.53 -0.71
N PRO A 104 1.41 -11.05 -1.88
CA PRO A 104 1.34 -9.61 -2.13
C PRO A 104 0.42 -8.90 -1.14
N PHE A 105 -0.68 -9.54 -0.74
CA PHE A 105 -1.66 -8.95 0.16
C PHE A 105 -1.18 -8.88 1.60
N ILE A 106 -0.54 -9.93 2.11
CA ILE A 106 0.01 -9.90 3.47
C ILE A 106 1.21 -8.95 3.56
N THR A 107 2.01 -8.84 2.49
CA THR A 107 3.10 -7.86 2.39
C THR A 107 2.56 -6.44 2.39
N GLU A 108 1.51 -6.17 1.63
CA GLU A 108 0.80 -4.88 1.62
C GLU A 108 0.22 -4.54 3.00
N ALA A 109 -0.45 -5.50 3.65
CA ALA A 109 -0.98 -5.32 5.00
C ALA A 109 0.12 -4.96 6.00
N ARG A 110 1.25 -5.67 5.94
CA ARG A 110 2.40 -5.43 6.82
C ARG A 110 2.93 -4.01 6.62
N TYR A 111 3.15 -3.61 5.37
CA TYR A 111 3.64 -2.27 5.05
C TYR A 111 2.66 -1.17 5.45
N THR A 112 1.38 -1.32 5.13
CA THR A 112 0.34 -0.34 5.47
C THR A 112 0.19 -0.18 6.98
N CYS A 113 0.26 -1.28 7.74
CA CYS A 113 0.26 -1.23 9.20
C CYS A 113 1.49 -0.49 9.76
N ASP A 114 2.68 -0.78 9.24
CA ASP A 114 3.92 -0.11 9.68
C ASP A 114 3.86 1.40 9.38
N ASN A 115 3.36 1.79 8.20
CA ASN A 115 3.16 3.19 7.84
C ASN A 115 2.11 3.87 8.73
N ALA A 116 0.98 3.20 9.00
CA ALA A 116 -0.06 3.72 9.88
C ALA A 116 0.48 3.96 11.30
N ILE A 117 1.26 3.03 11.86
CA ILE A 117 1.92 3.19 13.16
C ILE A 117 2.87 4.39 13.14
N SER A 118 3.67 4.55 12.09
CA SER A 118 4.60 5.67 11.94
C SER A 118 3.87 7.02 11.96
N LEU A 119 2.87 7.21 11.09
CA LEU A 119 2.08 8.44 10.99
C LEU A 119 1.33 8.77 12.29
N LEU A 120 0.68 7.77 12.89
CA LEU A 120 -0.09 7.97 14.12
C LEU A 120 0.82 8.26 15.33
N ASN A 121 2.04 7.72 15.37
CA ASN A 121 3.03 8.09 16.37
C ASN A 121 3.55 9.52 16.18
N ASN A 122 3.68 10.00 14.93
CA ASN A 122 4.02 11.39 14.66
C ASN A 122 2.92 12.32 15.20
N PHE A 123 1.65 12.00 14.96
CA PHE A 123 0.52 12.77 15.51
C PHE A 123 0.47 12.73 17.03
N LYS A 124 0.74 11.58 17.64
CA LYS A 124 0.83 11.46 19.10
C LYS A 124 1.96 12.33 19.66
N SER A 125 3.14 12.29 19.05
CA SER A 125 4.31 13.06 19.47
C SER A 125 4.11 14.57 19.32
N ALA A 126 3.37 14.99 18.29
CA ALA A 126 2.96 16.37 18.07
C ALA A 126 1.73 16.79 18.92
N ASN A 127 1.18 15.89 19.74
CA ASN A 127 -0.03 16.10 20.53
C ASN A 127 -1.27 16.52 19.70
N THR A 128 -1.33 16.07 18.44
CA THR A 128 -2.42 16.37 17.49
C THR A 128 -3.35 15.18 17.26
N LEU A 129 -2.98 13.99 17.75
CA LEU A 129 -3.81 12.79 17.69
C LEU A 129 -5.03 12.90 18.61
N LYS A 130 -6.20 13.20 18.03
CA LYS A 130 -7.46 13.37 18.77
C LYS A 130 -7.97 12.10 19.46
N ASP A 131 -7.87 10.95 18.80
CA ASP A 131 -8.29 9.66 19.34
C ASP A 131 -7.11 8.68 19.40
N PRO A 132 -6.56 8.42 20.61
CA PRO A 132 -5.49 7.45 20.82
C PRO A 132 -5.86 6.02 20.39
N LYS A 133 -7.15 5.67 20.31
CA LYS A 133 -7.60 4.35 19.89
C LYS A 133 -7.19 4.03 18.45
N ASN A 134 -7.01 5.04 17.60
CA ASN A 134 -6.52 4.83 16.24
C ASN A 134 -5.12 4.21 16.25
N LEU A 135 -4.23 4.68 17.13
CA LEU A 135 -2.88 4.13 17.27
C LEU A 135 -2.91 2.70 17.85
N VAL A 136 -3.75 2.46 18.86
CA VAL A 136 -3.93 1.11 19.45
C VAL A 136 -4.42 0.12 18.38
N LYS A 137 -5.40 0.52 17.57
CA LYS A 137 -5.90 -0.29 16.45
C LYS A 137 -4.80 -0.60 15.43
N ALA A 138 -4.00 0.38 15.04
CA ALA A 138 -2.89 0.15 14.11
C ALA A 138 -1.88 -0.88 14.65
N TYR A 139 -1.53 -0.81 15.94
CA TYR A 139 -0.70 -1.83 16.58
C TYR A 139 -1.36 -3.21 16.63
N LEU A 140 -2.67 -3.27 16.92
CA LEU A 140 -3.41 -4.54 16.91
C LEU A 140 -3.39 -5.20 15.53
N TYR A 141 -3.70 -4.45 14.48
CA TYR A 141 -3.73 -4.98 13.10
C TYR A 141 -2.33 -5.38 12.61
N SER A 142 -1.31 -4.62 13.02
CA SER A 142 0.09 -4.94 12.80
C SER A 142 0.50 -6.26 13.47
N ALA A 143 0.04 -6.50 14.70
CA ALA A 143 0.29 -7.75 15.42
C ALA A 143 -0.42 -8.93 14.77
N VAL A 144 -1.70 -8.78 14.40
CA VAL A 144 -2.46 -9.81 13.66
C VAL A 144 -1.75 -10.16 12.35
N THR A 145 -1.36 -9.16 11.57
CA THR A 145 -0.63 -9.37 10.32
C THR A 145 0.66 -10.17 10.53
N ARG A 146 1.45 -9.83 11.55
CA ARG A 146 2.70 -10.53 11.86
C ARG A 146 2.49 -11.95 12.38
N LEU A 147 1.43 -12.18 13.16
CA LEU A 147 1.04 -13.53 13.58
C LEU A 147 0.64 -14.37 12.37
N THR A 148 -0.19 -13.83 11.48
CA THR A 148 -0.57 -14.52 10.24
C THR A 148 0.65 -14.82 9.37
N ILE A 149 1.62 -13.89 9.26
CA ILE A 149 2.88 -14.15 8.55
C ILE A 149 3.61 -15.34 9.18
N GLY A 150 3.79 -15.34 10.49
CA GLY A 150 4.54 -16.40 11.19
C GLY A 150 3.84 -17.77 11.18
N ASP A 151 2.53 -17.80 10.98
CA ASP A 151 1.74 -19.04 10.92
C ASP A 151 1.64 -19.60 9.49
N MET A 152 1.60 -18.73 8.49
CA MET A 152 1.30 -19.11 7.10
C MET A 152 2.54 -19.22 6.20
N PHE A 153 3.69 -18.68 6.59
CA PHE A 153 4.89 -18.61 5.75
C PHE A 153 6.15 -19.04 6.51
N ASP A 154 6.91 -19.96 5.91
CA ASP A 154 8.20 -20.41 6.45
C ASP A 154 9.28 -19.31 6.34
N ASP A 155 9.37 -18.68 5.16
CA ASP A 155 10.31 -17.60 4.87
C ASP A 155 9.55 -16.33 4.47
N PHE A 156 9.69 -15.26 5.27
CA PHE A 156 9.07 -13.96 4.98
C PHE A 156 10.07 -12.80 4.97
N VAL A 157 10.04 -11.98 3.91
CA VAL A 157 11.02 -10.89 3.73
C VAL A 157 10.56 -9.59 4.39
N TYR A 158 11.37 -9.08 5.32
CA TYR A 158 11.19 -7.77 5.92
C TYR A 158 12.04 -6.70 5.22
N SER A 159 11.44 -5.95 4.29
CA SER A 159 12.04 -4.71 3.76
C SER A 159 11.41 -3.45 4.39
N ASN A 160 12.21 -2.39 4.49
CA ASN A 160 11.81 -1.02 4.84
C ASN A 160 11.90 -0.04 3.64
N LYS A 161 12.10 -0.57 2.42
CA LYS A 161 12.29 0.19 1.15
C LYS A 161 13.49 1.16 1.13
N ARG A 162 14.48 0.99 2.01
CA ARG A 162 15.69 1.83 2.06
C ARG A 162 16.97 1.13 1.58
N GLU A 163 16.82 -0.07 1.03
CA GLU A 163 17.90 -0.95 0.56
C GLU A 163 17.81 -1.12 -0.95
#